data_AF-A0A5E6ZKF8-F1
#
_entry.id   AF-A0A5E6ZKF8-F1
#
_cell.length_a   1.000
_cell.length_b   1.000
_cell.length_c   1.000
_cell.angle_alpha   90.00
_cell.angle_beta   90.00
_cell.angle_gamma   90.00
#
_symmetry.space_group_name_H-M   'P 1'
#
loop_
_entity.id
_entity.type
_entity.pdbx_description
1 polymer ?
#
loop_
_entity_poly.entity_id
_entity_poly.type
_entity_poly.pdbx_seq_one_letter_code
_entity_poly.pdbx_strand_id
1 'polypeptide(L)'
;MYKLIFGDPQARRMFIFWALTAGFLQFGYYGVNNWMPTYLESELGMNLKSMTGYMVGTYTAMILGKILAGLAADRIGRRTVFAFGALGTAVFLPVIVLFQSPENILWMLVVFGFLYGIPYGVNATYMTESFEAKFRGSAVGGA
;
A
#
# COMPACT_ATOMS: atom_id res chain seq x y z
N MET A 1 -24.67 -5.37 14.13
CA MET A 1 -23.80 -4.98 13.00
C MET A 1 -23.15 -6.20 12.35
N TYR A 2 -22.22 -6.90 13.01
CA TYR A 2 -21.53 -8.08 12.43
C TYR A 2 -22.41 -9.31 12.16
N LYS A 3 -23.52 -9.51 12.90
CA LYS A 3 -24.46 -10.63 12.66
C LYS A 3 -24.99 -10.68 11.22
N LEU A 4 -25.13 -9.54 10.56
CA LEU A 4 -25.55 -9.45 9.15
C LEU A 4 -24.47 -9.97 8.19
N ILE A 5 -23.20 -9.64 8.42
CA ILE A 5 -22.08 -10.08 7.60
C ILE A 5 -21.83 -11.59 7.76
N PHE A 6 -21.85 -12.09 8.99
CA PHE A 6 -21.58 -13.50 9.28
C PHE A 6 -22.75 -14.44 8.96
N GLY A 7 -23.95 -13.89 8.77
CA GLY A 7 -25.14 -14.63 8.35
C GLY A 7 -25.16 -14.94 6.84
N ASP A 8 -24.44 -14.18 6.03
CA ASP A 8 -24.31 -14.39 4.58
C ASP A 8 -22.94 -15.00 4.24
N PRO A 9 -22.89 -16.22 3.66
CA PRO A 9 -21.62 -16.88 3.35
C PRO A 9 -20.70 -16.09 2.41
N GLN A 10 -21.26 -15.35 1.45
CA GLN A 10 -20.50 -14.56 0.48
C GLN A 10 -19.94 -13.30 1.14
N ALA A 11 -20.77 -12.58 1.91
CA ALA A 11 -20.33 -11.39 2.64
C ALA A 11 -19.25 -11.73 3.68
N ARG A 12 -19.43 -12.85 4.41
CA ARG A 12 -18.44 -13.34 5.37
C ARG A 12 -17.10 -13.64 4.74
N ARG A 13 -17.08 -14.36 3.60
CA ARG A 13 -15.84 -14.68 2.89
C ARG A 13 -15.12 -13.42 2.42
N MET A 14 -15.87 -12.46 1.87
CA MET A 14 -15.31 -11.19 1.40
C MET A 14 -14.77 -10.35 2.56
N PHE A 15 -15.46 -10.33 3.71
CA PHE A 15 -15.00 -9.67 4.93
C PHE A 15 -13.68 -10.24 5.44
N ILE A 16 -13.57 -11.56 5.54
CA ILE A 16 -12.33 -12.22 5.99
C ILE A 16 -11.18 -11.87 5.03
N PHE A 17 -11.41 -11.90 3.71
CA PHE A 17 -10.37 -11.53 2.76
C PHE A 17 -9.92 -10.08 2.90
N TRP A 18 -10.85 -9.15 3.07
CA TRP A 18 -10.50 -7.73 3.23
C TRP A 18 -9.83 -7.44 4.56
N ALA A 19 -10.27 -8.06 5.66
CA ALA A 19 -9.61 -7.94 6.96
C ALA A 19 -8.16 -8.46 6.92
N LEU A 20 -7.93 -9.61 6.27
CA LEU A 20 -6.56 -10.12 6.05
C LEU A 20 -5.74 -9.18 5.18
N THR A 21 -6.32 -8.68 4.09
CA THR A 21 -5.64 -7.75 3.17
C THR A 21 -5.25 -6.46 3.87
N ALA A 22 -6.16 -5.87 4.66
CA ALA A 22 -5.91 -4.68 5.47
C ALA A 22 -4.81 -4.95 6.50
N GLY A 23 -4.87 -6.09 7.19
CA GLY A 23 -3.85 -6.53 8.14
C GLY A 23 -2.46 -6.63 7.50
N PHE A 24 -2.33 -7.28 6.34
CA PHE A 24 -1.05 -7.41 5.65
C PHE A 24 -0.52 -6.10 5.09
N LEU A 25 -1.41 -5.25 4.52
CA LEU A 25 -1.02 -3.91 4.07
C LEU A 25 -0.51 -3.08 5.25
N GLN A 26 -1.22 -3.09 6.38
CA GLN A 26 -0.83 -2.32 7.55
C GLN A 26 0.46 -2.83 8.19
N PHE A 27 0.66 -4.15 8.21
CA PHE A 27 1.91 -4.77 8.62
C PHE A 27 3.07 -4.30 7.74
N GLY A 28 2.90 -4.34 6.41
CA GLY A 28 3.89 -3.81 5.46
C GLY A 28 4.19 -2.33 5.71
N TYR A 29 3.17 -1.53 5.99
CA TYR A 29 3.32 -0.09 6.17
C TYR A 29 4.11 0.23 7.43
N TYR A 30 3.72 -0.33 8.58
CA TYR A 30 4.46 -0.12 9.81
C TYR A 30 5.84 -0.76 9.78
N GLY A 31 5.97 -1.94 9.16
CA GLY A 31 7.25 -2.61 8.97
C GLY A 31 8.23 -1.70 8.24
N VAL A 32 7.85 -1.19 7.06
CA VAL A 32 8.72 -0.32 6.26
C VAL A 32 8.93 1.04 6.92
N ASN A 33 7.89 1.69 7.47
CA ASN A 33 8.04 3.01 8.09
C ASN A 33 8.95 2.99 9.32
N ASN A 34 8.97 1.90 10.08
CA ASN A 34 9.82 1.79 11.26
C ASN A 34 11.22 1.28 10.90
N TRP A 35 11.34 0.34 9.97
CA TRP A 35 12.63 -0.27 9.62
C TRP A 35 13.45 0.57 8.64
N MET A 36 12.81 1.16 7.62
CA MET A 36 13.51 1.84 6.52
C MET A 36 14.37 3.01 7.01
N PRO A 37 13.90 3.94 7.86
CA PRO A 37 14.75 5.04 8.33
C PRO A 37 15.99 4.54 9.07
N THR A 38 15.83 3.58 9.96
CA THR A 38 16.95 2.97 10.69
C THR A 38 17.91 2.24 9.76
N TYR A 39 17.41 1.48 8.78
CA TYR A 39 18.24 0.80 7.77
C TYR A 39 19.09 1.79 6.97
N LEU A 40 18.47 2.88 6.49
CA LEU A 40 19.17 3.92 5.72
C LEU A 40 20.23 4.64 6.58
N GLU A 41 19.97 4.84 7.87
CA GLU A 41 20.92 5.45 8.80
C GLU A 41 22.06 4.49 9.19
N SER A 42 21.72 3.31 9.72
CA SER A 42 22.68 2.39 10.34
C SER A 42 23.48 1.58 9.33
N GLU A 43 22.84 1.11 8.25
CA GLU A 43 23.50 0.24 7.27
C GLU A 43 24.09 1.05 6.11
N LEU A 44 23.44 2.15 5.71
CA LEU A 44 23.88 2.98 4.58
C LEU A 44 24.57 4.28 4.98
N GLY A 45 24.65 4.58 6.28
CA GLY A 45 25.31 5.79 6.77
C GLY A 45 24.67 7.10 6.28
N MET A 46 23.37 7.08 5.95
CA MET A 46 22.69 8.22 5.36
C MET A 46 22.59 9.38 6.37
N ASN A 47 23.10 10.55 6.00
CA ASN A 47 23.02 11.74 6.86
C ASN A 47 21.59 12.31 6.94
N LEU A 48 21.34 13.12 7.97
CA LEU A 48 20.02 13.72 8.25
C LEU A 48 19.46 14.52 7.07
N LYS A 49 20.31 15.26 6.35
CA LYS A 49 19.87 16.07 5.20
C LYS A 49 19.32 15.19 4.07
N SER A 50 20.01 14.09 3.77
CA SER A 50 19.61 13.13 2.73
C SER A 50 18.38 12.34 3.16
N MET A 51 18.28 12.00 4.46
CA MET A 51 17.10 11.36 5.05
C MET A 51 15.84 12.22 4.88
N THR A 52 15.92 13.52 5.19
CA THR A 52 14.80 14.46 5.00
C THR A 52 14.39 14.55 3.53
N GLY A 53 15.37 14.66 2.62
CA GLY A 53 15.11 14.67 1.18
C GLY A 53 14.42 13.39 0.70
N TYR A 54 14.86 12.23 1.18
CA TYR A 54 14.23 10.94 0.95
C TYR A 54 12.77 10.93 1.42
N MET A 55 12.49 11.33 2.67
CA MET A 55 11.14 11.30 3.22
C MET A 55 10.20 12.16 2.37
N VAL A 56 10.60 13.40 2.06
CA VAL A 56 9.80 14.31 1.23
C VAL A 56 9.56 13.72 -0.16
N GLY A 57 10.60 13.20 -0.82
CA GLY A 57 10.48 12.60 -2.14
C GLY A 57 9.55 11.39 -2.16
N THR A 58 9.70 10.49 -1.19
CA THR A 58 8.92 9.24 -1.09
C THR A 58 7.45 9.53 -0.83
N TYR A 59 7.13 10.42 0.11
CA TYR A 59 5.74 10.78 0.38
C TYR A 59 5.09 11.56 -0.76
N THR A 60 5.84 12.43 -1.44
CA THR A 60 5.36 13.13 -2.64
C THR A 60 5.03 12.13 -3.75
N ALA A 61 5.94 11.18 -4.01
CA ALA A 61 5.73 10.12 -4.99
C ALA A 61 4.55 9.22 -4.63
N MET A 62 4.37 8.92 -3.34
CA MET A 62 3.23 8.15 -2.83
C MET A 62 1.90 8.86 -3.06
N ILE A 63 1.83 10.19 -2.86
CA ILE A 63 0.65 10.99 -3.18
C ILE A 63 0.34 10.91 -4.68
N LEU A 64 1.35 11.08 -5.53
CA LEU A 64 1.19 10.95 -6.98
C LEU A 64 0.72 9.54 -7.37
N GLY A 65 1.29 8.50 -6.76
CA GLY A 65 0.88 7.11 -6.95
C GLY A 65 -0.59 6.88 -6.63
N LYS A 66 -1.10 7.45 -5.53
CA LYS A 66 -2.53 7.37 -5.16
C LYS A 66 -3.43 8.04 -6.20
N ILE A 67 -3.08 9.25 -6.65
CA ILE A 67 -3.87 9.99 -7.64
C ILE A 67 -3.92 9.24 -8.96
N LEU A 68 -2.76 8.82 -9.48
CA LEU A 68 -2.68 8.09 -10.74
C LEU A 68 -3.35 6.72 -10.65
N ALA A 69 -3.27 6.05 -9.51
CA ALA A 69 -3.97 4.78 -9.28
C ALA A 69 -5.49 4.94 -9.36
N GLY A 70 -6.06 5.99 -8.78
CA GLY A 70 -7.48 6.29 -8.91
C GLY A 70 -7.90 6.47 -10.38
N LEU A 71 -7.19 7.35 -11.10
CA LEU A 71 -7.43 7.61 -12.52
C LEU A 71 -7.25 6.38 -13.41
N ALA A 72 -6.25 5.54 -13.10
CA ALA A 72 -6.00 4.30 -13.82
C ALA A 72 -7.09 3.27 -13.52
N ALA A 73 -7.50 3.15 -12.26
CA ALA A 73 -8.51 2.19 -11.85
C ALA A 73 -9.83 2.47 -12.55
N ASP A 74 -10.15 3.74 -12.85
CA ASP A 74 -11.38 4.13 -13.57
C ASP A 74 -11.40 3.58 -14.99
N ARG A 75 -10.24 3.30 -15.58
CA ARG A 75 -10.11 2.79 -16.94
C ARG A 75 -9.89 1.29 -17.02
N ILE A 76 -9.01 0.74 -16.18
CA ILE A 76 -8.57 -0.67 -16.28
C ILE A 76 -9.05 -1.56 -15.11
N GLY A 77 -9.86 -0.99 -14.21
CA GLY A 77 -10.48 -1.69 -13.08
C GLY A 77 -9.63 -1.67 -11.80
N ARG A 78 -10.34 -1.68 -10.66
CA ARG A 78 -9.75 -1.53 -9.32
C ARG A 78 -8.85 -2.70 -8.96
N ARG A 79 -9.30 -3.93 -9.24
CA ARG A 79 -8.56 -5.17 -8.98
C ARG A 79 -7.19 -5.17 -9.66
N THR A 80 -7.15 -4.77 -10.93
CA THR A 80 -5.92 -4.75 -11.75
C THR A 80 -4.92 -3.77 -11.15
N VAL A 81 -5.36 -2.55 -10.86
CA VAL A 81 -4.49 -1.50 -10.29
C VAL A 81 -4.02 -1.86 -8.89
N PHE A 82 -4.92 -2.38 -8.04
CA PHE A 82 -4.56 -2.84 -6.70
C PHE A 82 -3.52 -3.95 -6.76
N ALA A 83 -3.73 -4.98 -7.59
CA ALA A 83 -2.79 -6.09 -7.74
C ALA A 83 -1.43 -5.63 -8.28
N PHE A 84 -1.42 -4.75 -9.29
CA PHE A 84 -0.20 -4.17 -9.83
C PHE A 84 0.60 -3.43 -8.75
N GLY A 85 -0.06 -2.55 -8.00
CA GLY A 85 0.60 -1.78 -6.94
C GLY A 85 1.11 -2.66 -5.81
N ALA A 86 0.31 -3.61 -5.35
CA ALA A 86 0.67 -4.53 -4.27
C ALA A 86 1.84 -5.46 -4.66
N LEU A 87 1.76 -6.10 -5.83
CA LEU A 87 2.83 -6.98 -6.33
C LEU A 87 4.09 -6.20 -6.67
N GLY A 88 3.94 -5.04 -7.32
CA GLY A 88 5.06 -4.15 -7.63
C GLY A 88 5.79 -3.74 -6.36
N THR A 89 5.06 -3.31 -5.33
CA THR A 89 5.63 -2.98 -4.02
C THR A 89 6.36 -4.18 -3.38
N ALA A 90 5.73 -5.35 -3.37
CA ALA A 90 6.29 -6.56 -2.76
C ALA A 90 7.59 -7.01 -3.45
N VAL A 91 7.66 -6.91 -4.78
CA VAL A 91 8.85 -7.26 -5.57
C VAL A 91 9.94 -6.20 -5.46
N PHE A 92 9.56 -4.92 -5.39
CA PHE A 92 10.54 -3.83 -5.43
C PHE A 92 11.33 -3.69 -4.11
N LEU A 93 10.78 -4.16 -2.99
CA LEU A 93 11.51 -4.15 -1.71
C LEU A 93 12.79 -5.03 -1.75
N PRO A 94 12.75 -6.30 -2.18
CA PRO A 94 13.96 -7.08 -2.48
C PRO A 94 14.91 -6.42 -3.48
N VAL A 95 14.37 -5.72 -4.49
CA VAL A 95 15.20 -5.00 -5.46
C VAL A 95 16.03 -3.91 -4.78
N ILE A 96 15.44 -3.16 -3.83
CA ILE A 96 16.20 -2.21 -3.01
C ILE A 96 17.29 -2.93 -2.22
N VAL A 97 16.93 -3.97 -1.48
CA VAL A 97 17.89 -4.67 -0.59
C VAL A 97 19.08 -5.26 -1.36
N LEU A 98 18.84 -5.80 -2.57
CA LEU A 98 19.85 -6.51 -3.35
C LEU A 98 20.68 -5.61 -4.26
N PHE A 99 20.12 -4.49 -4.73
CA PHE A 99 20.74 -3.66 -5.78
C PHE A 99 20.98 -2.20 -5.37
N GLN A 100 20.77 -1.84 -4.10
CA GLN A 100 21.06 -0.48 -3.65
C GLN A 100 22.55 -0.14 -3.69
N SER A 101 22.81 1.14 -3.96
CA SER A 101 24.08 1.82 -3.84
C SER A 101 23.84 3.25 -3.34
N PRO A 102 24.87 3.94 -2.82
CA PRO A 102 24.75 5.35 -2.41
C PRO A 102 24.22 6.28 -3.51
N GLU A 103 24.43 5.92 -4.78
CA GLU A 103 24.07 6.73 -5.95
C GLU A 103 22.61 6.52 -6.38
N ASN A 104 22.04 5.33 -6.15
CA ASN A 104 20.73 4.94 -6.67
C ASN A 104 19.60 4.94 -5.60
N ILE A 105 19.97 4.87 -4.32
CA ILE A 105 19.01 4.62 -3.23
C ILE A 105 17.86 5.63 -3.19
N LEU A 106 18.15 6.92 -3.43
CA LEU A 106 17.13 7.97 -3.38
C LEU A 106 16.02 7.79 -4.42
N TRP A 107 16.35 7.51 -5.68
CA TRP A 107 15.32 7.33 -6.70
C TRP A 107 14.61 5.98 -6.53
N MET A 108 15.31 4.94 -6.07
CA MET A 108 14.67 3.64 -5.77
C MET A 108 13.60 3.82 -4.68
N LEU A 109 13.88 4.61 -3.65
CA LEU A 109 12.93 4.90 -2.59
C LEU A 109 11.74 5.75 -3.07
N VAL A 110 11.97 6.70 -3.98
CA VAL A 110 10.90 7.46 -4.65
C VAL A 110 9.99 6.53 -5.46
N VAL A 111 10.56 5.60 -6.23
CA VAL A 111 9.80 4.59 -7.00
C VAL A 111 9.03 3.67 -6.05
N PHE A 112 9.66 3.25 -4.95
CA PHE A 112 9.00 2.46 -3.93
C PHE A 112 7.81 3.20 -3.32
N GLY A 113 7.97 4.46 -2.92
CA GLY A 113 6.87 5.30 -2.42
C GLY A 113 5.72 5.41 -3.42
N PHE A 114 6.03 5.60 -4.70
CA PHE A 114 5.03 5.62 -5.77
C PHE A 114 4.25 4.30 -5.85
N LEU A 115 4.94 3.17 -5.96
CA LEU A 115 4.33 1.83 -6.01
C LEU A 115 3.51 1.54 -4.76
N TYR A 116 4.04 1.89 -3.59
CA TYR A 116 3.39 1.73 -2.29
C TYR A 116 2.10 2.55 -2.19
N GLY A 117 2.06 3.72 -2.83
CA GLY A 117 0.87 4.58 -2.89
C GLY A 117 -0.29 3.98 -3.68
N ILE A 118 -0.01 3.20 -4.73
CA ILE A 118 -1.02 2.66 -5.65
C ILE A 118 -2.11 1.84 -4.93
N PRO A 119 -1.80 0.76 -4.18
CA PRO A 119 -2.84 -0.06 -3.56
C PRO A 119 -3.64 0.75 -2.53
N TYR A 120 -3.00 1.66 -1.79
CA TYR A 120 -3.68 2.55 -0.83
C TYR A 120 -4.61 3.56 -1.50
N GLY A 121 -4.32 3.98 -2.73
CA GLY A 121 -5.16 4.92 -3.48
C GLY A 121 -6.51 4.32 -3.86
N VAL A 122 -6.56 3.01 -4.08
CA VAL A 122 -7.77 2.31 -4.56
C VAL A 122 -8.37 1.36 -3.52
N ASN A 123 -7.71 1.12 -2.39
CA ASN A 123 -8.11 0.16 -1.37
C ASN A 123 -9.55 0.39 -0.87
N ALA A 124 -9.87 1.61 -0.45
CA ALA A 124 -11.16 1.92 0.16
C ALA A 124 -12.33 1.77 -0.83
N THR A 125 -12.15 2.22 -2.07
CA THR A 125 -13.16 2.09 -3.12
C THR A 125 -13.30 0.64 -3.56
N TYR A 126 -12.19 -0.07 -3.75
CA TYR A 126 -12.21 -1.48 -4.13
C TYR A 126 -12.87 -2.37 -3.06
N MET A 127 -12.57 -2.12 -1.79
CA MET A 127 -13.22 -2.80 -0.68
C MET A 127 -14.72 -2.54 -0.67
N THR A 128 -15.13 -1.28 -0.80
CA THR A 128 -16.55 -0.91 -0.79
C THR A 128 -17.33 -1.53 -1.97
N GLU A 129 -16.74 -1.56 -3.16
CA GLU A 129 -17.33 -2.16 -4.37
C GLU A 129 -17.46 -3.69 -4.26
N SER A 130 -16.65 -4.33 -3.41
CA SER A 130 -16.66 -5.79 -3.19
C SER A 130 -17.86 -6.28 -2.37
N PHE A 131 -18.59 -5.39 -1.69
CA PHE A 131 -19.76 -5.72 -0.89
C PHE A 131 -21.05 -5.16 -1.50
N GLU A 132 -22.14 -5.91 -1.33
CA GLU A 132 -23.49 -5.40 -1.58
C GLU A 132 -23.79 -4.19 -0.69
N ALA A 133 -24.64 -3.27 -1.18
CA ALA A 133 -24.95 -2.01 -0.50
C ALA A 133 -25.36 -2.18 0.97
N LYS A 134 -26.12 -3.23 1.29
CA LYS A 134 -26.60 -3.56 2.64
C LYS A 134 -25.49 -3.92 3.65
N PHE A 135 -24.31 -4.31 3.17
CA PHE A 135 -23.18 -4.72 4.02
C PHE A 135 -22.06 -3.67 4.12
N ARG A 136 -21.96 -2.75 3.14
CA ARG A 136 -20.83 -1.81 2.99
C ARG A 136 -20.46 -1.08 4.28
N GLY A 137 -21.39 -0.42 4.93
CA GLY A 137 -21.09 0.38 6.13
C GLY A 137 -20.54 -0.45 7.29
N SER A 138 -21.04 -1.69 7.46
CA SER A 138 -20.57 -2.59 8.52
C SER A 138 -19.24 -3.27 8.17
N ALA A 139 -19.04 -3.59 6.88
CA ALA A 139 -17.84 -4.27 6.41
C ALA A 139 -16.64 -3.33 6.33
N VAL A 140 -16.83 -2.12 5.80
CA VAL A 140 -15.75 -1.11 5.65
C VAL A 140 -15.25 -0.60 6.98
N GLY A 141 -16.12 -0.44 7.99
CA GLY A 141 -15.72 0.01 9.32
C GLY A 141 -15.12 -1.09 10.20
N GLY A 142 -15.30 -2.36 9.84
CA GLY A 142 -14.91 -3.50 10.68
C GLY A 142 -13.73 -4.33 10.15
N ALA A 143 -13.37 -4.20 8.87
CA ALA A 143 -12.24 -4.86 8.23
C ALA A 143 -11.00 -3.96 8.31
#